data_AF-A0A1S8SY05-F1
#
_entry.id   AF-A0A1S8SY05-F1
#
_cell.length_a   1.000
_cell.length_b   1.000
_cell.length_c   1.000
_cell.angle_alpha   90.00
_cell.angle_beta   90.00
_cell.angle_gamma   90.00
#
_symmetry.space_group_name_H-M   'P 1'
#
loop_
_entity.id
_entity.type
_entity.pdbx_description
1 polymer ?
#
loop_
_entity_poly.entity_id
_entity_poly.type
_entity_poly.pdbx_seq_one_letter_code
_entity_poly.pdbx_strand_id
1 'polypeptide(L)'
;MDYSKMEPKEVRRLIREGKITKTTSGMCAGYAQADLVILPKDFAYDFLLFTQRNPKSCPILEVSDVGSRSLNYIAEETDIAKDIPKHRVYKDGILTQKLN
;
A
#
# COMPACT_ATOMS: atom_id res chain seq x y z
N MET A 1 -13.63 -1.51 -18.73
CA MET A 1 -13.00 -0.20 -18.52
C MET A 1 -11.50 -0.39 -18.62
N ASP A 2 -10.82 0.42 -19.43
CA ASP A 2 -9.37 0.40 -19.53
C ASP A 2 -8.78 1.31 -18.44
N TYR A 3 -8.20 0.70 -17.41
CA TYR A 3 -7.60 1.41 -16.28
C TYR A 3 -6.14 1.81 -16.53
N SER A 4 -5.54 1.36 -17.65
CA SER A 4 -4.12 1.60 -17.93
C SER A 4 -3.80 3.07 -18.15
N LYS A 5 -4.75 3.86 -18.67
CA LYS A 5 -4.58 5.29 -18.96
C LYS A 5 -5.14 6.21 -17.87
N MET A 6 -5.57 5.65 -16.74
CA MET A 6 -6.12 6.43 -15.63
C MET A 6 -5.02 6.91 -14.69
N GLU A 7 -5.23 8.11 -14.14
CA GLU A 7 -4.36 8.66 -13.11
C GLU A 7 -4.48 7.85 -11.80
N PRO A 8 -3.39 7.67 -11.02
CA PRO A 8 -3.42 6.90 -9.77
C PRO A 8 -4.50 7.34 -8.78
N LYS A 9 -4.74 8.65 -8.67
CA LYS A 9 -5.79 9.21 -7.80
C LYS A 9 -7.18 8.70 -8.16
N GLU A 10 -7.49 8.62 -9.45
CA GLU A 10 -8.78 8.15 -9.94
C GLU A 10 -8.96 6.65 -9.71
N VAL A 11 -7.91 5.86 -9.91
CA VAL A 11 -7.94 4.42 -9.61
C VAL A 11 -8.11 4.17 -8.11
N ARG A 12 -7.37 4.88 -7.24
CA ARG A 12 -7.55 4.80 -5.77
C ARG A 12 -8.98 5.13 -5.35
N ARG A 13 -9.60 6.16 -5.96
CA ARG A 13 -11.01 6.49 -5.71
C ARG A 13 -11.95 5.34 -6.08
N LEU A 14 -11.77 4.72 -7.25
CA LEU A 14 -12.59 3.58 -7.66
C LEU A 14 -12.41 2.36 -6.75
N ILE A 15 -11.21 2.15 -6.22
CA ILE A 15 -10.93 1.12 -5.22
C ILE A 15 -11.68 1.41 -3.92
N ARG A 16 -11.57 2.64 -3.42
CA ARG A 16 -12.27 3.12 -2.22
C ARG A 16 -13.79 3.00 -2.32
N GLU A 17 -14.34 3.15 -3.51
CA GLU A 17 -15.77 2.96 -3.82
C GLU A 17 -16.17 1.49 -4.00
N GLY A 18 -15.24 0.54 -3.90
CA GLY A 18 -15.48 -0.90 -4.09
C GLY A 18 -15.70 -1.33 -5.53
N LYS A 19 -15.43 -0.45 -6.52
CA LYS A 19 -15.58 -0.76 -7.96
C LYS A 19 -14.41 -1.57 -8.50
N ILE A 20 -13.23 -1.44 -7.90
CA ILE A 20 -12.04 -2.24 -8.22
C ILE A 20 -11.67 -3.08 -7.01
N THR A 21 -11.89 -4.39 -7.11
CA THR A 21 -11.62 -5.37 -6.04
C THR A 21 -10.61 -6.45 -6.47
N LYS A 22 -9.98 -6.26 -7.63
CA LYS A 22 -9.01 -7.18 -8.25
C LYS A 22 -7.59 -6.62 -8.21
N THR A 23 -6.61 -7.39 -8.71
CA THR A 23 -5.22 -6.92 -8.84
C THR A 23 -5.11 -5.61 -9.62
N THR A 24 -4.16 -4.76 -9.22
CA THR A 24 -3.86 -3.46 -9.84
C THR A 24 -2.88 -3.57 -11.01
N SER A 25 -2.40 -4.76 -11.35
CA SER A 25 -1.48 -4.97 -12.47
C SER A 25 -2.04 -4.40 -13.78
N GLY A 26 -1.24 -3.59 -14.47
CA GLY A 26 -1.61 -2.96 -15.74
C GLY A 26 -2.47 -1.70 -15.60
N MET A 27 -2.78 -1.24 -14.39
CA MET A 27 -3.41 0.05 -14.14
C MET A 27 -2.36 1.16 -14.04
N CYS A 28 -2.72 2.39 -14.44
CA CYS A 28 -1.87 3.58 -14.30
C CYS A 28 -0.48 3.43 -14.97
N ALA A 29 -0.44 3.15 -16.27
CA ALA A 29 0.79 3.00 -17.02
C ALA A 29 1.68 4.24 -16.89
N GLY A 30 2.97 4.01 -16.60
CA GLY A 30 3.94 5.08 -16.34
C GLY A 30 4.10 5.46 -14.86
N TYR A 31 3.24 4.94 -13.97
CA TYR A 31 3.34 5.16 -12.53
C TYR A 31 3.93 3.95 -11.81
N ALA A 32 4.67 4.22 -10.74
CA ALA A 32 5.15 3.17 -9.84
C ALA A 32 3.97 2.56 -9.06
N GLN A 33 4.04 1.24 -8.86
CA GLN A 33 3.19 0.52 -7.91
C GLN A 33 4.07 0.04 -6.76
N ALA A 34 3.53 0.05 -5.54
CA ALA A 34 4.28 -0.27 -4.34
C ALA A 34 3.57 -1.33 -3.51
N ASP A 35 4.36 -2.14 -2.81
CA ASP A 35 3.87 -3.00 -1.75
C ASP A 35 3.62 -2.19 -0.47
N LEU A 36 2.70 -2.66 0.39
CA LEU A 36 2.38 -2.05 1.67
C LEU A 36 2.55 -3.05 2.81
N VAL A 37 3.24 -2.61 3.87
CA VAL A 37 3.33 -3.30 5.15
C VAL A 37 2.98 -2.31 6.25
N ILE A 38 2.01 -2.66 7.09
CA ILE A 38 1.61 -1.88 8.27
C ILE A 38 1.94 -2.71 9.50
N LEU A 39 2.69 -2.14 10.43
CA LEU A 39 3.11 -2.80 11.66
C LEU A 39 2.78 -1.93 12.88
N PRO A 40 2.51 -2.54 14.05
CA PRO A 40 2.57 -1.84 15.33
C PRO A 40 3.90 -1.11 15.50
N LYS A 41 3.87 0.05 16.18
CA LYS A 41 5.05 0.91 16.41
C LYS A 41 6.22 0.12 16.99
N ASP A 42 5.95 -0.83 17.88
CA ASP A 42 6.96 -1.62 18.58
C ASP A 42 7.81 -2.48 17.63
N PHE A 43 7.29 -2.83 16.45
CA PHE A 43 8.04 -3.56 15.41
C PHE A 43 8.59 -2.67 14.29
N ALA A 44 8.17 -1.40 14.22
CA ALA A 44 8.48 -0.52 13.10
C ALA A 44 9.98 -0.23 12.98
N TYR A 45 10.67 -0.04 14.11
CA TYR A 45 12.11 0.21 14.12
C TYR A 45 12.91 -0.99 13.59
N ASP A 46 12.61 -2.20 14.09
CA ASP A 46 13.30 -3.41 13.65
C ASP A 46 13.07 -3.69 12.16
N PHE A 47 11.84 -3.46 11.68
CA PHE A 47 11.54 -3.60 10.26
C PHE A 47 12.23 -2.54 9.40
N LEU A 48 12.31 -1.29 9.86
CA LEU A 48 13.07 -0.25 9.16
C LEU A 48 14.56 -0.59 9.10
N LEU A 49 15.16 -1.08 10.19
CA LEU A 49 16.54 -1.54 10.19
C LEU A 49 16.74 -2.73 9.24
N PHE A 50 15.77 -3.66 9.20
CA PHE A 50 15.76 -4.77 8.26
C PHE A 50 15.74 -4.27 6.80
N THR A 51 14.92 -3.28 6.45
CA THR A 51 14.87 -2.76 5.08
C THR A 51 16.15 -2.02 4.69
N GLN A 52 16.73 -1.25 5.63
CA GLN A 52 18.03 -0.57 5.42
C GLN A 52 19.19 -1.56 5.21
N ARG A 53 19.14 -2.73 5.85
CA ARG A 53 20.12 -3.82 5.63
C ARG A 53 19.86 -4.60 4.33
N ASN A 54 18.67 -4.50 3.77
CA ASN A 54 18.24 -5.24 2.57
C ASN A 54 17.67 -4.28 1.49
N PRO A 55 18.38 -3.22 1.08
CA PRO A 55 17.79 -2.13 0.29
C PRO A 55 17.38 -2.53 -1.13
N LYS A 56 18.00 -3.58 -1.69
CA LYS A 56 17.62 -4.13 -3.01
C LYS A 56 16.30 -4.90 -2.96
N SER A 57 16.07 -5.65 -1.88
CA SER A 57 14.88 -6.47 -1.70
C SER A 57 13.72 -5.67 -1.12
N CYS A 58 14.03 -4.66 -0.30
CA CYS A 58 13.05 -3.82 0.38
C CYS A 58 13.33 -2.33 0.12
N PRO A 59 13.21 -1.86 -1.12
CA PRO A 59 13.36 -0.44 -1.42
C PRO A 59 12.19 0.34 -0.80
N ILE A 60 12.46 1.09 0.27
CA ILE A 60 11.45 1.93 0.91
C ILE A 60 11.20 3.16 0.03
N LEU A 61 9.95 3.35 -0.37
CA LEU A 61 9.51 4.58 -1.05
C LEU A 61 9.11 5.66 -0.04
N GLU A 62 8.41 5.27 1.03
CA GLU A 62 7.95 6.18 2.09
C GLU A 62 7.65 5.40 3.38
N VAL A 63 7.80 6.06 4.53
CA VAL A 63 7.31 5.60 5.84
C VAL A 63 6.33 6.64 6.36
N SER A 64 5.10 6.23 6.68
CA SER A 64 4.09 7.13 7.25
C SER A 64 4.35 7.43 8.73
N ASP A 65 3.81 8.53 9.22
CA ASP A 65 3.76 8.80 10.66
C ASP A 65 2.90 7.75 11.39
N VAL A 66 3.22 7.50 12.65
CA VAL A 66 2.50 6.54 13.49
C VAL A 66 1.02 6.95 13.60
N GLY A 67 0.13 6.04 13.23
CA GLY A 67 -1.32 6.27 13.26
C GLY A 67 -1.87 7.04 12.06
N SER A 68 -1.01 7.57 11.18
CA SER A 68 -1.46 8.20 9.94
C SER A 68 -1.93 7.16 8.93
N ARG A 69 -2.99 7.50 8.19
CA ARG A 69 -3.47 6.74 7.04
C ARG A 69 -3.04 7.36 5.71
N SER A 70 -2.42 8.53 5.76
CA SER A 70 -2.01 9.30 4.60
C SER A 70 -0.51 9.21 4.38
N LEU A 71 -0.12 9.51 3.15
CA LEU A 71 1.25 9.60 2.68
C LEU A 71 1.51 11.05 2.28
N ASN A 72 2.74 11.50 2.46
CA ASN A 72 3.20 12.86 2.28
C ASN A 72 4.01 13.05 0.99
N TYR A 73 4.67 12.00 0.48
CA TYR A 73 5.63 12.15 -0.62
C TYR A 73 5.22 11.42 -1.89
N ILE A 74 4.72 10.19 -1.80
CA ILE A 74 4.54 9.35 -3.00
C ILE A 74 3.12 9.39 -3.57
N ALA A 75 2.14 9.86 -2.79
CA ALA A 75 0.76 9.93 -3.23
C ALA A 75 -0.09 10.89 -2.37
N GLU A 76 -0.63 11.93 -2.99
CA GLU A 76 -1.57 12.86 -2.35
C GLU A 76 -2.96 12.23 -2.13
N GLU A 77 -3.69 12.76 -1.13
CA GLU A 77 -5.08 12.38 -0.81
C GLU A 77 -5.30 10.87 -0.59
N THR A 78 -4.26 10.21 -0.09
CA THR A 78 -4.24 8.75 0.11
C THR A 78 -4.83 8.36 1.46
N ASP A 79 -5.59 7.26 1.44
CA ASP A 79 -6.02 6.51 2.60
C ASP A 79 -5.60 5.04 2.42
N ILE A 80 -4.46 4.67 3.01
CA ILE A 80 -3.85 3.33 2.84
C ILE A 80 -4.72 2.18 3.33
N ALA A 81 -5.77 2.45 4.11
CA ALA A 81 -6.70 1.43 4.56
C ALA A 81 -7.89 1.21 3.61
N LYS A 82 -8.08 2.06 2.60
CA LYS A 82 -9.20 1.98 1.64
C LYS A 82 -8.81 2.05 0.17
N ASP A 83 -7.62 2.57 -0.12
CA ASP A 83 -7.18 2.81 -1.50
C ASP A 83 -6.47 1.61 -2.13
N ILE A 84 -6.41 0.48 -1.41
CA ILE A 84 -5.85 -0.79 -1.86
C ILE A 84 -6.98 -1.80 -1.92
N PRO A 85 -7.14 -2.59 -3.01
CA PRO A 85 -8.31 -3.44 -3.20
C PRO A 85 -8.46 -4.56 -2.17
N LYS A 86 -7.35 -4.89 -1.48
CA LYS A 86 -7.30 -6.00 -0.55
C LYS A 86 -6.13 -5.91 0.42
N HIS A 87 -6.41 -6.09 1.71
CA HIS A 87 -5.40 -6.26 2.76
C HIS A 87 -5.35 -7.70 3.26
N ARG A 88 -4.15 -8.12 3.68
CA ARG A 88 -3.92 -9.41 4.32
C ARG A 88 -3.50 -9.16 5.76
N VAL A 89 -4.29 -9.68 6.70
CA VAL A 89 -4.04 -9.51 8.13
C VAL A 89 -3.36 -10.76 8.67
N TYR A 90 -2.17 -10.57 9.23
CA TYR A 90 -1.38 -11.63 9.84
C TYR A 90 -1.42 -11.49 11.36
N LYS A 91 -1.55 -12.62 12.07
CA LYS A 91 -1.42 -12.72 13.52
C LYS A 91 -0.48 -13.87 13.82
N ASP A 92 0.53 -13.63 14.65
CA ASP A 92 1.56 -14.63 15.02
C ASP A 92 2.19 -15.32 13.78
N GLY A 93 2.43 -14.54 12.72
CA GLY A 93 2.98 -15.02 11.45
C GLY A 93 1.99 -15.78 10.55
N ILE A 94 0.75 -16.00 10.98
CA ILE A 94 -0.27 -16.74 10.24
C ILE A 94 -1.26 -15.77 9.58
N LEU A 95 -1.57 -16.00 8.30
CA LEU A 95 -2.63 -15.26 7.61
C LEU A 95 -3.99 -15.60 8.22
N THR A 96 -4.63 -14.64 8.90
CA THR A 96 -5.90 -14.88 9.59
C THR A 96 -7.09 -14.27 8.88
N GLN A 97 -6.92 -13.16 8.15
CA GLN A 97 -8.02 -12.48 7.47
C GLN A 97 -7.58 -11.87 6.13
N LYS A 98 -8.56 -11.70 5.25
CA LYS A 98 -8.45 -10.95 4.00
C LYS A 98 -9.56 -9.90 4.00
N LEU A 99 -9.18 -8.63 4.05
CA LEU A 99 -10.11 -7.49 4.07
C LEU A 99 -10.11 -6.85 2.68
N ASN A 100 -11.26 -6.31 2.26
CA ASN A 100 -11.38 -5.51 1.05
C ASN A 100 -11.59 -4.04 1.45
#